data_AF-A0A0B5FGC5-F1
#
_entry.id   AF-A0A0B5FGC5-F1
#
_cell.length_a   1.000
_cell.length_b   1.000
_cell.length_c   1.000
_cell.angle_alpha   90.00
_cell.angle_beta   90.00
_cell.angle_gamma   90.00
#
_symmetry.space_group_name_H-M   'P 1'
#
loop_
_entity.id
_entity.type
_entity.pdbx_description
1 polymer ?
#
loop_
_entity_poly.entity_id
_entity_poly.type
_entity_poly.pdbx_seq_one_letter_code
_entity_poly.pdbx_strand_id
1 'polypeptide(L)'
;MLRDMTRATTAAIAASGEISPAAAPADAEAIALPDAANMRRMSAAHLLVTLAALPLRQWPSVPLHPESDARAGAFDPEAIHQLRIATRRLRALIDVFSPWLKPRWYRRIKAELCWLGHTMGPARDADVLATTTLPALRTEHPDIDWPAIDAHVAKLRSDARALAAEALASERQQALHALLLEAFGIGADGHADRQAAKALRRPSRTPGKRPRALAKHARNVLRARYIALFPDCRQLAMLDTEQLHALRVKVKRARYSAEALTPWLRKAIRTPYQDTLHTAQTLLGQLNDAVVAQRALEDMEIPATQRDTLNGRLDTIIVNATSRAAHVLCHLPDAHTLERGMRKD
;
A
#
# COMPACT_ATOMS: atom_id res chain seq x y z
N MET A 1 20.04 7.37 -42.43
CA MET A 1 20.27 6.01 -41.90
C MET A 1 20.20 5.88 -40.37
N LEU A 2 20.34 6.94 -39.56
CA LEU A 2 20.22 6.87 -38.08
C LEU A 2 18.85 7.29 -37.51
N ARG A 3 17.84 7.52 -38.35
CA ARG A 3 16.46 7.90 -37.93
C ARG A 3 15.42 6.78 -38.08
N ASP A 4 15.76 5.67 -38.74
CA ASP A 4 14.82 4.57 -38.98
C ASP A 4 14.98 3.39 -37.99
N MET A 5 16.09 3.33 -37.23
CA MET A 5 16.31 2.26 -36.25
C MET A 5 15.49 2.43 -34.95
N THR A 6 15.06 3.65 -34.60
CA THR A 6 14.23 3.90 -33.40
C THR A 6 12.74 3.60 -33.61
N ARG A 7 12.26 3.54 -34.87
CA ARG A 7 10.89 3.12 -35.17
C ARG A 7 10.72 1.61 -35.12
N ALA A 8 11.76 0.84 -35.49
CA ALA A 8 11.72 -0.62 -35.47
C ALA A 8 11.67 -1.21 -34.04
N THR A 9 12.34 -0.60 -33.06
CA THR A 9 12.31 -1.06 -31.65
C THR A 9 10.99 -0.73 -30.95
N THR A 10 10.27 0.30 -31.42
CA THR A 10 8.94 0.66 -30.87
C THR A 10 7.83 -0.22 -31.46
N ALA A 11 8.00 -0.76 -32.66
CA ALA A 11 7.05 -1.68 -33.29
C ALA A 11 7.18 -3.13 -32.78
N ALA A 12 8.37 -3.56 -32.33
CA ALA A 12 8.57 -4.91 -31.78
C ALA A 12 7.95 -5.13 -30.38
N ILE A 13 7.62 -4.07 -29.65
CA ILE A 13 6.92 -4.13 -28.36
C ILE A 13 5.40 -4.28 -28.55
N ALA A 14 4.88 -4.03 -29.76
CA ALA A 14 3.45 -4.09 -30.08
C ALA A 14 2.96 -5.46 -30.59
N ALA A 15 3.84 -6.48 -30.69
CA ALA A 15 3.51 -7.75 -31.34
C ALA A 15 3.65 -8.98 -30.42
N SER A 16 3.45 -8.84 -29.11
CA SER A 16 3.38 -9.99 -28.20
C SER A 16 2.17 -9.90 -27.29
N GLY A 17 1.11 -10.59 -27.73
CA GLY A 17 0.12 -11.21 -26.86
C GLY A 17 -0.86 -10.28 -26.16
N GLU A 18 -1.98 -10.01 -26.84
CA GLU A 18 -3.24 -9.64 -26.21
C GLU A 18 -3.60 -10.67 -25.13
N ILE A 19 -3.40 -10.32 -23.87
CA ILE A 19 -4.13 -10.91 -22.74
C ILE A 19 -5.14 -9.85 -22.32
N SER A 20 -6.36 -10.03 -22.83
CA SER A 20 -7.56 -9.32 -22.41
C SER A 20 -7.63 -9.31 -20.88
N PRO A 21 -7.80 -8.15 -20.22
CA PRO A 21 -8.02 -8.12 -18.78
C PRO A 21 -9.40 -8.73 -18.52
N ALA A 22 -9.40 -9.98 -18.04
CA ALA A 22 -10.59 -10.63 -17.51
C ALA A 22 -11.31 -9.66 -16.57
N ALA A 23 -12.59 -9.44 -16.88
CA ALA A 23 -13.46 -8.51 -16.19
C ALA A 23 -13.36 -8.68 -14.67
N ALA A 24 -12.84 -7.64 -14.00
CA ALA A 24 -13.02 -7.50 -12.56
C ALA A 24 -14.52 -7.34 -12.30
N PRO A 25 -15.09 -8.04 -11.30
CA PRO A 25 -16.50 -7.88 -10.98
C PRO A 25 -16.73 -6.43 -10.55
N ALA A 26 -17.64 -5.79 -11.28
CA ALA A 26 -18.30 -4.57 -10.86
C ALA A 26 -19.07 -4.83 -9.55
N ASP A 27 -19.38 -3.76 -8.84
CA ASP A 27 -20.16 -3.70 -7.59
C ASP A 27 -19.36 -3.77 -6.28
N ALA A 28 -18.40 -2.85 -6.14
CA ALA A 28 -18.21 -2.15 -4.86
C ALA A 28 -18.60 -0.69 -5.09
N GLU A 29 -19.74 -0.28 -4.53
CA GLU A 29 -20.20 1.11 -4.55
C GLU A 29 -19.05 2.03 -4.12
N ALA A 30 -18.44 2.70 -5.11
CA ALA A 30 -17.31 3.57 -4.88
C ALA A 30 -17.81 4.76 -4.06
N ILE A 31 -17.55 4.75 -2.74
CA ILE A 31 -17.94 5.89 -1.90
C ILE A 31 -17.30 7.14 -2.50
N ALA A 32 -18.15 8.01 -3.03
CA ALA A 32 -17.72 9.17 -3.78
C ALA A 32 -16.87 10.06 -2.87
N LEU A 33 -15.57 10.13 -3.17
CA LEU A 33 -14.70 11.13 -2.58
C LEU A 33 -15.33 12.51 -2.85
N PRO A 34 -15.40 13.40 -1.84
CA PRO A 34 -15.87 14.77 -2.08
C PRO A 34 -15.13 15.40 -3.26
N ASP A 35 -15.82 16.18 -4.09
CA ASP A 35 -15.16 16.86 -5.21
C ASP A 35 -13.93 17.65 -4.73
N ALA A 36 -12.87 17.69 -5.54
CA ALA A 36 -11.60 18.32 -5.22
C ALA A 36 -11.75 19.82 -4.94
N ALA A 37 -12.77 20.50 -5.49
CA ALA A 37 -13.10 21.86 -5.11
C ALA A 37 -13.68 21.94 -3.70
N ASN A 38 -14.53 20.99 -3.31
CA ASN A 38 -15.10 20.93 -1.96
C ASN A 38 -14.01 20.62 -0.92
N MET A 39 -13.15 19.62 -1.17
CA MET A 39 -12.05 19.26 -0.28
C MET A 39 -11.12 20.44 0.03
N ARG A 40 -10.85 21.31 -0.97
CA ARG A 40 -10.00 22.50 -0.80
C ARG A 40 -10.66 23.61 0.01
N ARG A 41 -11.99 23.64 0.13
CA ARG A 41 -12.72 24.61 0.97
C ARG A 41 -12.86 24.15 2.41
N MET A 42 -12.73 22.85 2.67
CA MET A 42 -12.83 22.27 4.02
C MET A 42 -11.63 22.67 4.89
N SER A 43 -11.89 22.80 6.19
CA SER A 43 -10.80 22.83 7.17
C SER A 43 -10.11 21.46 7.22
N ALA A 44 -8.82 21.42 7.55
CA ALA A 44 -8.06 20.16 7.64
C ALA A 44 -8.68 19.16 8.64
N ALA A 45 -9.25 19.66 9.73
CA ALA A 45 -9.94 18.83 10.72
C ALA A 45 -11.22 18.19 10.15
N HIS A 46 -12.02 18.96 9.41
CA HIS A 46 -13.22 18.44 8.78
C HIS A 46 -12.88 17.43 7.67
N LEU A 47 -11.92 17.78 6.82
CA LEU A 47 -11.45 16.89 5.76
C LEU A 47 -10.90 15.58 6.30
N LEU A 48 -10.09 15.61 7.37
CA LEU A 48 -9.58 14.40 8.01
C LEU A 48 -10.70 13.46 8.43
N VAL A 49 -11.72 14.00 9.12
CA VAL A 49 -12.86 13.23 9.59
C VAL A 49 -13.66 12.66 8.40
N THR A 50 -13.91 13.46 7.36
CA THR A 50 -14.58 13.00 6.14
C THR A 50 -13.81 11.88 5.44
N LEU A 51 -12.48 12.03 5.28
CA LEU A 51 -11.64 11.02 4.63
C LEU A 51 -11.48 9.75 5.48
N ALA A 52 -11.50 9.86 6.81
CA ALA A 52 -11.43 8.72 7.73
C ALA A 52 -12.74 7.94 7.77
N ALA A 53 -13.88 8.61 7.60
CA ALA A 53 -15.20 7.96 7.56
C ALA A 53 -15.35 6.98 6.39
N LEU A 54 -14.72 7.26 5.23
CA LEU A 54 -14.82 6.40 4.04
C LEU A 54 -14.36 4.94 4.32
N PRO A 55 -13.11 4.68 4.73
CA PRO A 55 -12.67 3.32 5.05
C PRO A 55 -13.31 2.75 6.31
N LEU A 56 -13.86 3.58 7.21
CA LEU A 56 -14.50 3.11 8.45
C LEU A 56 -15.96 2.67 8.23
N ARG A 57 -16.66 3.22 7.24
CA ARG A 57 -17.97 2.70 6.80
C ARG A 57 -17.87 1.32 6.16
N GLN A 58 -16.76 1.06 5.48
CA GLN A 58 -16.45 -0.23 4.87
C GLN A 58 -15.62 -1.12 5.80
N TRP A 59 -15.51 -0.76 7.08
CA TRP A 59 -14.80 -1.60 8.04
C TRP A 59 -15.62 -2.87 8.24
N PRO A 60 -15.12 -4.04 7.85
CA PRO A 60 -15.92 -5.26 7.93
C PRO A 60 -16.30 -5.52 9.39
N SER A 61 -17.61 -5.71 9.61
CA SER A 61 -18.14 -6.21 10.88
C SER A 61 -17.73 -7.66 11.01
N VAL A 62 -16.74 -7.94 11.84
CA VAL A 62 -16.29 -9.31 12.10
C VAL A 62 -17.24 -9.94 13.13
N PRO A 63 -17.92 -11.07 12.84
CA PRO A 63 -18.74 -11.75 13.83
C PRO A 63 -17.90 -12.25 15.02
N LEU A 64 -18.46 -12.13 16.22
CA LEU A 64 -17.84 -12.48 17.50
C LEU A 64 -17.71 -14.00 17.73
N HIS A 65 -18.47 -14.80 17.00
CA HIS A 65 -18.49 -16.26 17.14
C HIS A 65 -18.54 -16.90 15.75
N PRO A 66 -17.44 -17.53 15.27
CA PRO A 66 -17.58 -18.55 14.26
C PRO A 66 -18.31 -19.72 14.94
N GLU A 67 -19.58 -19.93 14.63
CA GLU A 67 -20.28 -21.14 15.09
C GLU A 67 -19.48 -22.39 14.71
N SER A 68 -19.56 -23.38 15.60
CA SER A 68 -18.51 -24.36 15.92
C SER A 68 -18.19 -25.44 14.88
N ASP A 69 -18.40 -25.22 13.59
CA ASP A 69 -18.07 -26.18 12.51
C ASP A 69 -17.16 -25.61 11.41
N ALA A 70 -16.81 -24.31 11.45
CA ALA A 70 -16.12 -23.62 10.34
C ALA A 70 -14.58 -23.60 10.41
N ARG A 71 -13.92 -24.60 11.03
CA ARG A 71 -12.44 -24.70 11.03
C ARG A 71 -11.81 -24.99 9.65
N ALA A 72 -12.62 -25.04 8.59
CA ALA A 72 -12.15 -25.22 7.21
C ALA A 72 -12.43 -24.04 6.26
N GLY A 73 -12.92 -22.88 6.73
CA GLY A 73 -13.28 -21.75 5.82
C GLY A 73 -13.41 -20.37 6.49
N ALA A 74 -12.69 -20.13 7.58
CA ALA A 74 -13.11 -19.25 8.67
C ALA A 74 -13.25 -17.73 8.42
N PHE A 75 -12.77 -17.14 7.31
CA PHE A 75 -12.99 -15.71 7.01
C PHE A 75 -13.00 -15.46 5.50
N ASP A 76 -13.91 -14.61 5.02
CA ASP A 76 -13.97 -14.18 3.63
C ASP A 76 -12.64 -13.50 3.22
N PRO A 77 -11.91 -14.03 2.22
CA PRO A 77 -10.69 -13.42 1.70
C PRO A 77 -10.87 -11.95 1.30
N GLU A 78 -12.07 -11.57 0.85
CA GLU A 78 -12.38 -10.20 0.49
C GLU A 78 -12.44 -9.28 1.71
N ALA A 79 -12.97 -9.74 2.85
CA ALA A 79 -12.96 -8.99 4.10
C ALA A 79 -11.53 -8.69 4.59
N ILE A 80 -10.62 -9.67 4.52
CA ILE A 80 -9.18 -9.49 4.81
C ILE A 80 -8.57 -8.46 3.84
N HIS A 81 -8.91 -8.55 2.56
CA HIS A 81 -8.43 -7.63 1.53
C HIS A 81 -8.88 -6.17 1.81
N GLN A 82 -10.17 -5.96 2.04
CA GLN A 82 -10.75 -4.65 2.32
C GLN A 82 -10.18 -4.03 3.59
N LEU A 83 -10.04 -4.81 4.66
CA LEU A 83 -9.46 -4.31 5.91
C LEU A 83 -7.98 -3.92 5.75
N ARG A 84 -7.20 -4.64 4.94
CA ARG A 84 -5.83 -4.22 4.59
C ARG A 84 -5.82 -2.90 3.83
N ILE A 85 -6.73 -2.72 2.87
CA ILE A 85 -6.88 -1.45 2.14
C ILE A 85 -7.23 -0.32 3.11
N ALA A 86 -8.24 -0.51 3.96
CA ALA A 86 -8.70 0.45 4.96
C ALA A 86 -7.57 0.84 5.93
N THR A 87 -6.88 -0.16 6.51
CA THR A 87 -5.76 0.03 7.43
C THR A 87 -4.64 0.86 6.79
N ARG A 88 -4.28 0.53 5.56
CA ARG A 88 -3.23 1.24 4.81
C ARG A 88 -3.61 2.68 4.49
N ARG A 89 -4.85 2.92 4.07
CA ARG A 89 -5.41 4.26 3.80
C ARG A 89 -5.43 5.10 5.08
N LEU A 90 -5.92 4.54 6.19
CA LEU A 90 -5.95 5.22 7.50
C LEU A 90 -4.55 5.56 8.00
N ARG A 91 -3.58 4.64 7.89
CA ARG A 91 -2.17 4.91 8.27
C ARG A 91 -1.58 6.10 7.51
N ALA A 92 -1.80 6.14 6.21
CA ALA A 92 -1.35 7.26 5.40
C ALA A 92 -2.05 8.57 5.80
N LEU A 93 -3.37 8.51 6.00
CA LEU A 93 -4.18 9.65 6.38
C LEU A 93 -3.72 10.25 7.72
N ILE A 94 -3.59 9.44 8.78
CA ILE A 94 -3.14 9.94 10.10
C ILE A 94 -1.71 10.49 10.06
N ASP A 95 -0.85 9.94 9.21
CA ASP A 95 0.52 10.44 9.04
C ASP A 95 0.51 11.83 8.38
N VAL A 96 -0.26 12.00 7.30
CA VAL A 96 -0.40 13.29 6.60
C VAL A 96 -1.03 14.34 7.51
N PHE A 97 -2.08 13.99 8.26
CA PHE A 97 -2.80 14.92 9.13
C PHE A 97 -2.30 14.96 10.57
N SER A 98 -1.14 14.37 10.86
CA SER A 98 -0.56 14.30 12.21
C SER A 98 -0.49 15.64 12.97
N PRO A 99 -0.30 16.82 12.35
CA PRO A 99 -0.32 18.09 13.08
C PRO A 99 -1.69 18.49 13.65
N TRP A 100 -2.79 17.96 13.10
CA TRP A 100 -4.15 18.20 13.59
C TRP A 100 -4.61 17.17 14.62
N LEU A 101 -3.83 16.10 14.83
CA LEU A 101 -4.11 15.05 15.80
C LEU A 101 -3.38 15.31 17.13
N LYS A 102 -4.05 15.04 18.25
CA LYS A 102 -3.41 15.04 19.58
C LYS A 102 -2.27 14.00 19.56
N PRO A 103 -1.04 14.31 20.04
CA PRO A 103 0.09 13.39 19.97
C PRO A 103 -0.17 12.00 20.58
N ARG A 104 -0.90 11.94 21.69
CA ARG A 104 -1.29 10.69 22.35
C ARG A 104 -2.18 9.83 21.44
N TRP A 105 -3.18 10.44 20.80
CA TRP A 105 -4.08 9.76 19.87
C TRP A 105 -3.35 9.30 18.62
N TYR A 106 -2.52 10.16 18.01
CA TYR A 106 -1.72 9.79 16.84
C TYR A 106 -0.84 8.56 17.13
N ARG A 107 -0.10 8.55 18.24
CA ARG A 107 0.75 7.41 18.61
C ARG A 107 -0.06 6.14 18.84
N ARG A 108 -1.18 6.22 19.57
CA ARG A 108 -2.05 5.07 19.86
C ARG A 108 -2.66 4.48 18.59
N ILE A 109 -3.33 5.30 17.77
CA ILE A 109 -3.96 4.84 16.51
C ILE A 109 -2.89 4.25 15.58
N LYS A 110 -1.74 4.92 15.45
CA LYS A 110 -0.65 4.43 14.61
C LYS A 110 -0.15 3.07 15.07
N ALA A 111 0.02 2.86 16.38
CA ALA A 111 0.47 1.58 16.93
C ALA A 111 -0.54 0.45 16.64
N GLU A 112 -1.84 0.69 16.85
CA GLU A 112 -2.85 -0.34 16.60
C GLU A 112 -3.02 -0.66 15.11
N LEU A 113 -3.02 0.35 14.23
CA LEU A 113 -3.03 0.11 12.78
C LEU A 113 -1.72 -0.56 12.30
N CYS A 114 -0.63 -0.37 13.04
CA CYS A 114 0.64 -1.05 12.79
C CYS A 114 0.54 -2.52 13.16
N TRP A 115 0.03 -2.84 14.34
CA TRP A 115 -0.26 -4.21 14.77
C TRP A 115 -1.15 -4.92 13.74
N LEU A 116 -2.32 -4.36 13.41
CA LEU A 116 -3.26 -4.98 12.47
C LEU A 116 -2.62 -5.23 11.10
N GLY A 117 -1.86 -4.26 10.59
CA GLY A 117 -1.15 -4.41 9.31
C GLY A 117 -0.06 -5.49 9.33
N HIS A 118 0.64 -5.68 10.46
CA HIS A 118 1.65 -6.74 10.59
C HIS A 118 0.99 -8.12 10.69
N THR A 119 -0.09 -8.26 11.45
CA THR A 119 -0.78 -9.54 11.62
C THR A 119 -1.32 -10.09 10.30
N MET A 120 -1.82 -9.21 9.43
CA MET A 120 -2.32 -9.60 8.12
C MET A 120 -1.20 -9.78 7.07
N GLY A 121 0.04 -9.39 7.39
CA GLY A 121 1.21 -9.41 6.50
C GLY A 121 1.49 -10.79 5.91
N PRO A 122 1.74 -11.81 6.75
CA PRO A 122 2.03 -13.17 6.30
C PRO A 122 0.96 -13.76 5.37
N ALA A 123 -0.33 -13.52 5.64
CA ALA A 123 -1.41 -14.01 4.78
C ALA A 123 -1.33 -13.44 3.35
N ARG A 124 -0.97 -12.15 3.23
CA ARG A 124 -0.74 -11.52 1.92
C ARG A 124 0.50 -12.08 1.25
N ASP A 125 1.57 -12.26 1.99
CA ASP A 125 2.84 -12.73 1.43
C ASP A 125 2.68 -14.17 0.90
N ALA A 126 1.99 -15.04 1.64
CA ALA A 126 1.59 -16.36 1.20
C ALA A 126 0.65 -16.34 -0.03
N ASP A 127 -0.33 -15.42 -0.06
CA ASP A 127 -1.21 -15.24 -1.23
C ASP A 127 -0.43 -14.78 -2.47
N VAL A 128 0.54 -13.84 -2.34
CA VAL A 128 1.42 -13.43 -3.45
C VAL A 128 2.24 -14.61 -3.95
N LEU A 129 2.84 -15.34 -3.02
CA LEU A 129 3.69 -16.48 -3.33
C LEU A 129 2.91 -17.51 -4.17
N ALA A 130 1.71 -17.88 -3.72
CA ALA A 130 0.86 -18.88 -4.37
C ALA A 130 0.26 -18.43 -5.72
N THR A 131 -0.11 -17.15 -5.85
CA THR A 131 -0.90 -16.69 -7.02
C THR A 131 -0.08 -15.94 -8.07
N THR A 132 1.11 -15.46 -7.71
CA THR A 132 1.93 -14.62 -8.60
C THR A 132 3.33 -15.19 -8.78
N THR A 133 4.06 -15.41 -7.68
CA THR A 133 5.51 -15.70 -7.75
C THR A 133 5.77 -17.13 -8.23
N LEU A 134 5.18 -18.14 -7.58
CA LEU A 134 5.39 -19.54 -7.95
C LEU A 134 4.82 -19.91 -9.32
N PRO A 135 3.63 -19.44 -9.73
CA PRO A 135 3.14 -19.68 -11.09
C PRO A 135 4.09 -19.16 -12.18
N ALA A 136 4.70 -17.99 -11.97
CA ALA A 136 5.70 -17.46 -12.91
C ALA A 136 6.95 -18.35 -12.99
N LEU A 137 7.45 -18.83 -11.85
CA LEU A 137 8.59 -19.75 -11.81
C LEU A 137 8.26 -21.11 -12.44
N ARG A 138 7.03 -21.61 -12.28
CA ARG A 138 6.55 -22.85 -12.89
C ARG A 138 6.55 -22.81 -14.41
N THR A 139 6.14 -21.69 -14.99
CA THR A 139 6.15 -21.51 -16.45
C THR A 139 7.58 -21.60 -17.01
N GLU A 140 8.57 -21.11 -16.26
CA GLU A 140 9.97 -21.10 -16.70
C GLU A 140 10.72 -22.40 -16.39
N HIS A 141 10.31 -23.13 -15.33
CA HIS A 141 10.95 -24.35 -14.86
C HIS A 141 9.93 -25.48 -14.61
N PRO A 142 9.44 -26.13 -15.69
CA PRO A 142 8.41 -27.17 -15.58
C PRO A 142 8.91 -28.46 -14.92
N ASP A 143 10.22 -28.75 -14.96
CA ASP A 143 10.84 -30.00 -14.50
C ASP A 143 11.03 -30.09 -12.98
N ILE A 144 10.60 -29.07 -12.23
CA ILE A 144 10.70 -29.01 -10.76
C ILE A 144 9.56 -29.83 -10.13
N ASP A 145 9.80 -30.37 -8.94
CA ASP A 145 8.77 -31.03 -8.13
C ASP A 145 7.80 -30.01 -7.51
N TRP A 146 6.88 -29.52 -8.34
CA TRP A 146 5.83 -28.57 -7.95
C TRP A 146 4.82 -29.10 -6.93
N PRO A 147 4.39 -30.38 -6.94
CA PRO A 147 3.49 -30.93 -5.92
C PRO A 147 3.96 -30.73 -4.48
N ALA A 148 5.25 -30.95 -4.19
CA ALA A 148 5.80 -30.74 -2.85
C ALA A 148 5.76 -29.25 -2.44
N ILE A 149 6.12 -28.36 -3.37
CA ILE A 149 6.07 -26.90 -3.17
C ILE A 149 4.62 -26.43 -2.93
N ASP A 150 3.67 -26.92 -3.73
CA ASP A 150 2.26 -26.56 -3.62
C ASP A 150 1.66 -26.98 -2.28
N ALA A 151 1.99 -28.18 -1.80
CA ALA A 151 1.54 -28.67 -0.50
C ALA A 151 2.06 -27.80 0.65
N HIS A 152 3.34 -27.44 0.61
CA HIS A 152 3.96 -26.58 1.62
C HIS A 152 3.32 -25.17 1.61
N VAL A 153 3.17 -24.57 0.43
CA VAL A 153 2.60 -23.22 0.28
C VAL A 153 1.13 -23.18 0.66
N ALA A 154 0.37 -24.23 0.34
CA ALA A 154 -1.02 -24.36 0.77
C ALA A 154 -1.14 -24.37 2.31
N LYS A 155 -0.25 -25.10 2.99
CA LYS A 155 -0.17 -25.13 4.46
C LYS A 155 0.21 -23.75 5.02
N LEU A 156 1.29 -23.14 4.53
CA LEU A 156 1.72 -21.80 4.93
C LEU A 156 0.60 -20.77 4.79
N ARG A 157 -0.12 -20.81 3.68
CA ARG A 157 -1.26 -19.93 3.39
C ARG A 157 -2.43 -20.18 4.34
N SER A 158 -2.74 -21.44 4.63
CA SER A 158 -3.79 -21.81 5.59
C SER A 158 -3.46 -21.29 6.99
N ASP A 159 -2.25 -21.56 7.48
CA ASP A 159 -1.80 -21.15 8.82
C ASP A 159 -1.79 -19.63 8.96
N ALA A 160 -1.25 -18.92 7.96
CA ALA A 160 -1.22 -17.46 7.97
C ALA A 160 -2.62 -16.83 7.92
N ARG A 161 -3.57 -17.47 7.22
CA ARG A 161 -4.97 -17.03 7.19
C ARG A 161 -5.69 -17.31 8.51
N ALA A 162 -5.42 -18.43 9.16
CA ALA A 162 -5.96 -18.75 10.49
C ALA A 162 -5.50 -17.72 11.53
N LEU A 163 -4.21 -17.36 11.54
CA LEU A 163 -3.68 -16.32 12.43
C LEU A 163 -4.29 -14.94 12.15
N ALA A 164 -4.45 -14.58 10.87
CA ALA A 164 -5.12 -13.34 10.50
C ALA A 164 -6.57 -13.34 11.00
N ALA A 165 -7.30 -14.41 10.73
CA ALA A 165 -8.67 -14.65 11.16
C ALA A 165 -8.85 -14.48 12.69
N GLU A 166 -8.02 -15.15 13.49
CA GLU A 166 -8.05 -15.04 14.94
C GLU A 166 -7.84 -13.59 15.41
N ALA A 167 -6.87 -12.89 14.81
CA ALA A 167 -6.64 -11.49 15.13
C ALA A 167 -7.80 -10.58 14.73
N LEU A 168 -8.52 -10.91 13.66
CA LEU A 168 -9.72 -10.18 13.24
C LEU A 168 -10.90 -10.40 14.18
N ALA A 169 -11.05 -11.60 14.74
CA ALA A 169 -12.05 -11.91 15.75
C ALA A 169 -11.71 -11.35 17.15
N SER A 170 -10.44 -11.01 17.40
CA SER A 170 -9.97 -10.62 18.73
C SER A 170 -10.66 -9.36 19.28
N GLU A 171 -10.82 -9.32 20.61
CA GLU A 171 -11.27 -8.10 21.33
C GLU A 171 -10.40 -6.88 21.01
N ARG A 172 -9.12 -7.11 20.70
CA ARG A 172 -8.19 -6.04 20.32
C ARG A 172 -8.59 -5.37 19.01
N GLN A 173 -9.05 -6.12 18.01
CA GLN A 173 -9.56 -5.55 16.76
C GLN A 173 -10.81 -4.71 17.01
N GLN A 174 -11.70 -5.17 17.87
CA GLN A 174 -12.94 -4.47 18.20
C GLN A 174 -12.64 -3.17 18.96
N ALA A 175 -11.73 -3.25 19.94
CA ALA A 175 -11.23 -2.08 20.64
C ALA A 175 -10.55 -1.08 19.70
N LEU A 176 -9.83 -1.55 18.67
CA LEU A 176 -9.28 -0.70 17.62
C LEU A 176 -10.38 -0.04 16.79
N HIS A 177 -11.42 -0.78 16.37
CA HIS A 177 -12.53 -0.22 15.62
C HIS A 177 -13.25 0.86 16.44
N ALA A 178 -13.60 0.56 17.69
CA ALA A 178 -14.20 1.54 18.61
C ALA A 178 -13.30 2.76 18.84
N LEU A 179 -11.99 2.55 18.98
CA LEU A 179 -11.00 3.63 19.09
C LEU A 179 -11.01 4.53 17.84
N LEU A 180 -11.12 3.97 16.64
CA LEU A 180 -11.15 4.72 15.39
C LEU A 180 -12.45 5.52 15.25
N LEU A 181 -13.60 4.93 15.59
CA LEU A 181 -14.88 5.63 15.61
C LEU A 181 -14.86 6.81 16.59
N GLU A 182 -14.37 6.60 17.82
CA GLU A 182 -14.21 7.65 18.83
C GLU A 182 -13.19 8.72 18.41
N ALA A 183 -12.07 8.31 17.80
CA ALA A 183 -11.02 9.21 17.34
C ALA A 183 -11.55 10.22 16.33
N PHE A 184 -12.35 9.75 15.37
CA PHE A 184 -12.83 10.54 14.24
C PHE A 184 -14.29 11.00 14.39
N GLY A 185 -14.97 10.66 15.50
CA GLY A 185 -16.32 11.11 15.79
C GLY A 185 -17.35 10.51 14.83
N ILE A 186 -17.21 9.23 14.52
CA ILE A 186 -18.09 8.53 13.59
C ILE A 186 -19.18 7.83 14.38
N GLY A 187 -20.44 8.16 14.08
CA GLY A 187 -21.62 7.54 14.68
C GLY A 187 -21.88 6.13 14.15
N ALA A 188 -22.80 5.41 14.80
CA ALA A 188 -23.23 4.07 14.39
C ALA A 188 -23.90 4.06 13.00
N ASP A 189 -24.46 5.19 12.58
CA ASP A 189 -25.01 5.46 11.25
C ASP A 189 -23.91 5.74 10.19
N GLY A 190 -22.63 5.69 10.58
CA GLY A 190 -21.50 6.03 9.74
C GLY A 190 -21.38 7.53 9.44
N HIS A 191 -22.19 8.39 10.07
CA HIS A 191 -22.09 9.83 9.89
C HIS A 191 -20.92 10.38 10.71
N ALA A 192 -20.19 11.32 10.12
CA ALA A 192 -18.96 11.82 10.70
C ALA A 192 -19.19 13.19 11.34
N ASP A 193 -19.18 13.25 12.66
CA ASP A 193 -19.26 14.51 13.41
C ASP A 193 -17.87 14.94 13.91
N ARG A 194 -17.40 16.04 13.33
CA ARG A 194 -16.14 16.68 13.72
C ARG A 194 -16.14 17.15 15.18
N GLN A 195 -17.29 17.51 15.75
CA GLN A 195 -17.37 17.97 17.13
C GLN A 195 -17.21 16.82 18.13
N ALA A 196 -17.74 15.63 17.79
CA ALA A 196 -17.53 14.40 18.54
C ALA A 196 -16.10 13.82 18.42
N ALA A 197 -15.33 14.20 17.41
CA ALA A 197 -14.00 13.62 17.14
C ALA A 197 -12.97 13.91 18.24
N LYS A 198 -12.64 12.90 19.05
CA LYS A 198 -11.77 13.07 20.24
C LYS A 198 -10.29 13.19 19.90
N ALA A 199 -9.84 12.67 18.76
CA ALA A 199 -8.43 12.70 18.37
C ALA A 199 -7.97 14.07 17.85
N LEU A 200 -8.90 14.94 17.45
CA LEU A 200 -8.59 16.28 16.95
C LEU A 200 -8.01 17.17 18.06
N ARG A 201 -7.00 17.96 17.70
CA ARG A 201 -6.50 19.04 18.55
C ARG A 201 -7.52 20.17 18.61
N ARG A 202 -7.45 20.95 19.69
CA ARG A 202 -8.20 22.21 19.81
C ARG A 202 -7.81 23.16 18.67
N PRO A 203 -8.76 23.94 18.09
CA PRO A 203 -8.46 24.88 17.02
C PRO A 203 -7.38 25.92 17.33
N SER A 204 -7.12 26.20 18.61
CA SER A 204 -6.03 27.09 19.06
C SER A 204 -4.63 26.45 18.97
N ARG A 205 -4.55 25.12 18.87
CA ARG A 205 -3.31 24.33 18.85
C ARG A 205 -3.08 23.59 17.52
N THR A 206 -3.88 23.90 16.49
CA THR A 206 -3.76 23.35 15.14
C THR A 206 -3.06 24.34 14.22
N PRO A 207 -2.22 23.88 13.26
CA PRO A 207 -1.60 24.77 12.29
C PRO A 207 -2.66 25.40 11.37
N GLY A 208 -3.01 26.65 11.67
CA GLY A 208 -3.95 27.46 10.90
C GLY A 208 -5.39 26.95 10.88
N LYS A 209 -6.36 27.87 11.01
CA LYS A 209 -7.79 27.56 10.88
C LYS A 209 -8.28 27.57 9.43
N ARG A 210 -7.51 28.21 8.53
CA ARG A 210 -7.91 28.48 7.13
C ARG A 210 -7.39 27.39 6.17
N PRO A 211 -8.11 27.09 5.07
CA PRO A 211 -7.68 26.09 4.09
C PRO A 211 -6.28 26.30 3.50
N ARG A 212 -5.82 27.56 3.40
CA ARG A 212 -4.44 27.90 2.97
C ARG A 212 -3.36 27.25 3.84
N ALA A 213 -3.63 27.01 5.12
CA ALA A 213 -2.69 26.31 6.00
C ALA A 213 -2.52 24.83 5.60
N LEU A 214 -3.61 24.19 5.17
CA LEU A 214 -3.57 22.82 4.64
C LEU A 214 -2.83 22.76 3.32
N ALA A 215 -3.02 23.73 2.41
CA ALA A 215 -2.26 23.80 1.16
C ALA A 215 -0.74 23.97 1.39
N LYS A 216 -0.36 24.83 2.36
CA LYS A 216 1.06 24.98 2.77
C LYS A 216 1.60 23.67 3.39
N HIS A 217 0.81 23.02 4.25
CA HIS A 217 1.20 21.75 4.85
C HIS A 217 1.35 20.64 3.81
N ALA A 218 0.40 20.51 2.88
CA ALA A 218 0.48 19.57 1.77
C ALA A 218 1.78 19.73 0.97
N ARG A 219 2.17 20.99 0.68
CA ARG A 219 3.46 21.31 0.05
C ARG A 219 4.64 20.78 0.86
N ASN A 220 4.67 21.09 2.15
CA ASN A 220 5.74 20.67 3.03
C ASN A 220 5.83 19.15 3.15
N VAL A 221 4.69 18.45 3.24
CA VAL A 221 4.65 16.98 3.29
C VAL A 221 5.22 16.40 2.00
N LEU A 222 4.74 16.82 0.83
CA LEU A 222 5.22 16.28 -0.44
C LEU A 222 6.71 16.57 -0.67
N ARG A 223 7.17 17.79 -0.36
CA ARG A 223 8.60 18.14 -0.42
C ARG A 223 9.43 17.26 0.52
N ALA A 224 9.00 17.08 1.77
CA ALA A 224 9.71 16.25 2.73
C ALA A 224 9.76 14.78 2.32
N ARG A 225 8.66 14.23 1.79
CA ARG A 225 8.61 12.86 1.27
C ARG A 225 9.52 12.69 0.05
N TYR A 226 9.52 13.67 -0.85
CA TYR A 226 10.39 13.69 -2.02
C TYR A 226 11.87 13.69 -1.61
N ILE A 227 12.29 14.64 -0.77
CA ILE A 227 13.68 14.75 -0.29
C ILE A 227 14.15 13.45 0.37
N ALA A 228 13.28 12.79 1.14
CA ALA A 228 13.61 11.53 1.82
C ALA A 228 13.93 10.37 0.87
N LEU A 229 13.53 10.42 -0.41
CA LEU A 229 13.84 9.38 -1.41
C LEU A 229 15.28 9.49 -1.94
N PHE A 230 15.83 10.70 -2.06
CA PHE A 230 17.09 10.94 -2.79
C PHE A 230 18.35 10.31 -2.22
N PRO A 231 18.54 10.19 -0.88
CA PRO A 231 19.71 9.50 -0.34
C PRO A 231 19.82 8.07 -0.88
N ASP A 232 18.69 7.38 -1.03
CA ASP A 232 18.65 5.98 -1.43
C ASP A 232 18.63 5.83 -2.96
N CYS A 233 17.96 6.73 -3.68
CA CYS A 233 17.80 6.61 -5.15
C CYS A 233 19.13 6.71 -5.93
N ARG A 234 20.12 7.45 -5.41
CA ARG A 234 21.40 7.69 -6.12
C ARG A 234 22.32 6.47 -6.16
N GLN A 235 22.10 5.49 -5.29
CA GLN A 235 22.97 4.33 -5.12
C GLN A 235 22.17 3.02 -5.02
N LEU A 236 21.01 2.96 -5.68
CA LEU A 236 20.06 1.84 -5.56
C LEU A 236 20.69 0.46 -5.80
N ALA A 237 21.64 0.36 -6.74
CA ALA A 237 22.35 -0.87 -7.05
C ALA A 237 23.35 -1.32 -5.96
N MET A 238 23.70 -0.43 -5.03
CA MET A 238 24.58 -0.69 -3.89
C MET A 238 23.82 -0.90 -2.58
N LEU A 239 22.48 -0.80 -2.60
CA LEU A 239 21.68 -0.94 -1.40
C LEU A 239 21.55 -2.40 -1.01
N ASP A 240 21.75 -2.69 0.27
CA ASP A 240 21.41 -4.00 0.83
C ASP A 240 19.89 -4.20 0.94
N THR A 241 19.48 -5.42 1.30
CA THR A 241 18.06 -5.79 1.45
C THR A 241 17.31 -4.92 2.47
N GLU A 242 17.95 -4.50 3.55
CA GLU A 242 17.33 -3.66 4.59
C GLU A 242 17.10 -2.24 4.06
N GLN A 243 18.09 -1.68 3.36
CA GLN A 243 18.03 -0.38 2.72
C GLN A 243 17.00 -0.35 1.58
N LEU A 244 16.92 -1.41 0.77
CA LEU A 244 15.88 -1.57 -0.27
C LEU A 244 14.49 -1.63 0.35
N HIS A 245 14.34 -2.34 1.47
CA HIS A 245 13.09 -2.36 2.23
C HIS A 245 12.74 -0.96 2.77
N ALA A 246 13.71 -0.25 3.34
CA ALA A 246 13.53 1.12 3.84
C ALA A 246 13.11 2.08 2.72
N LEU A 247 13.73 1.98 1.55
CA LEU A 247 13.35 2.73 0.34
C LEU A 247 11.92 2.40 -0.09
N ARG A 248 11.54 1.11 -0.16
CA ARG A 248 10.17 0.69 -0.47
C ARG A 248 9.15 1.32 0.50
N VAL A 249 9.48 1.39 1.79
CA VAL A 249 8.64 2.06 2.79
C VAL A 249 8.53 3.57 2.50
N LYS A 250 9.64 4.23 2.15
CA LYS A 250 9.64 5.66 1.78
C LYS A 250 8.83 5.92 0.51
N VAL A 251 8.97 5.11 -0.54
CA VAL A 251 8.19 5.19 -1.79
C VAL A 251 6.70 5.01 -1.50
N LYS A 252 6.33 4.00 -0.70
CA LYS A 252 4.95 3.81 -0.22
C LYS A 252 4.40 5.05 0.47
N ARG A 253 5.17 5.61 1.42
CA ARG A 253 4.78 6.83 2.14
C ARG A 253 4.61 8.03 1.19
N ALA A 254 5.49 8.19 0.20
CA ALA A 254 5.38 9.24 -0.81
C ALA A 254 4.11 9.06 -1.66
N ARG A 255 3.84 7.83 -2.15
CA ARG A 255 2.64 7.53 -2.95
C ARG A 255 1.37 7.79 -2.17
N TYR A 256 1.23 7.25 -0.97
CA TYR A 256 0.00 7.44 -0.19
C TYR A 256 -0.20 8.90 0.22
N SER A 257 0.88 9.65 0.47
CA SER A 257 0.78 11.09 0.71
C SER A 257 0.30 11.81 -0.56
N ALA A 258 0.80 11.44 -1.73
CA ALA A 258 0.38 12.00 -3.02
C ALA A 258 -1.08 11.67 -3.34
N GLU A 259 -1.55 10.47 -3.02
CA GLU A 259 -2.95 10.06 -3.17
C GLU A 259 -3.87 10.88 -2.26
N ALA A 260 -3.55 10.96 -0.97
CA ALA A 260 -4.32 11.75 0.00
C ALA A 260 -4.34 13.25 -0.31
N LEU A 261 -3.29 13.76 -0.97
CA LEU A 261 -3.13 15.18 -1.31
C LEU A 261 -3.47 15.49 -2.78
N THR A 262 -4.10 14.55 -3.49
CA THR A 262 -4.57 14.69 -4.87
C THR A 262 -5.30 16.02 -5.16
N PRO A 263 -6.16 16.56 -4.27
CA PRO A 263 -6.84 17.85 -4.52
C PRO A 263 -5.90 19.06 -4.66
N TRP A 264 -4.71 19.03 -4.04
CA TRP A 264 -3.73 20.13 -4.08
C TRP A 264 -2.70 19.98 -5.20
N LEU A 265 -2.71 18.87 -5.95
CA LEU A 265 -1.82 18.64 -7.08
C LEU A 265 -2.53 18.94 -8.40
N ARG A 266 -1.90 19.76 -9.26
CA ARG A 266 -2.37 19.96 -10.64
C ARG A 266 -2.24 18.65 -11.41
N LYS A 267 -3.25 18.32 -12.24
CA LYS A 267 -3.30 17.07 -13.01
C LYS A 267 -2.01 16.78 -13.77
N ALA A 268 -1.45 17.81 -14.42
CA ALA A 268 -0.21 17.72 -15.21
C ALA A 268 1.02 17.24 -14.44
N ILE A 269 1.09 17.47 -13.12
CA ILE A 269 2.19 16.98 -12.27
C ILE A 269 1.76 15.76 -11.47
N ARG A 270 0.49 15.72 -11.04
CA ARG A 270 -0.08 14.62 -10.26
C ARG A 270 0.09 13.28 -10.97
N THR A 271 -0.38 13.19 -12.22
CA THR A 271 -0.40 11.95 -13.00
C THR A 271 1.01 11.37 -13.15
N PRO A 272 1.99 12.07 -13.76
CA PRO A 272 3.33 11.49 -13.92
C PRO A 272 4.01 11.18 -12.58
N TYR A 273 3.79 11.98 -11.54
CA TYR A 273 4.35 11.71 -10.21
C TYR A 273 3.75 10.45 -9.56
N GLN A 274 2.43 10.31 -9.57
CA GLN A 274 1.75 9.14 -9.00
C GLN A 274 2.05 7.88 -9.80
N ASP A 275 2.12 7.97 -11.13
CA ASP A 275 2.45 6.85 -12.01
C ASP A 275 3.88 6.37 -11.78
N THR A 276 4.84 7.30 -11.67
CA THR A 276 6.24 6.97 -11.38
C THR A 276 6.38 6.28 -10.01
N LEU A 277 5.71 6.83 -8.98
CA LEU A 277 5.71 6.22 -7.64
C LEU A 277 5.01 4.87 -7.61
N HIS A 278 3.95 4.69 -8.40
CA HIS A 278 3.25 3.42 -8.54
C HIS A 278 4.16 2.38 -9.17
N THR A 279 4.77 2.69 -10.32
CA THR A 279 5.71 1.79 -11.02
C THR A 279 6.91 1.44 -10.14
N ALA A 280 7.52 2.42 -9.47
CA ALA A 280 8.62 2.17 -8.53
C ALA A 280 8.18 1.25 -7.38
N GLN A 281 6.99 1.47 -6.82
CA GLN A 281 6.44 0.58 -5.78
C GLN A 281 6.17 -0.83 -6.29
N THR A 282 5.74 -1.00 -7.54
CA THR A 282 5.50 -2.31 -8.15
C THR A 282 6.82 -3.07 -8.39
N LEU A 283 7.88 -2.39 -8.80
CA LEU A 283 9.20 -3.00 -9.00
C LEU A 283 9.86 -3.38 -7.66
N LEU A 284 9.87 -2.46 -6.69
CA LEU A 284 10.27 -2.78 -5.31
C LEU A 284 9.31 -3.81 -4.68
N GLY A 285 8.08 -3.90 -5.20
CA GLY A 285 7.09 -4.97 -5.12
C GLY A 285 7.71 -6.33 -5.31
N GLN A 286 8.04 -6.59 -6.57
CA GLN A 286 8.61 -7.81 -7.10
C GLN A 286 9.90 -8.23 -6.39
N LEU A 287 10.78 -7.27 -6.06
CA LEU A 287 12.01 -7.56 -5.31
C LEU A 287 11.70 -8.19 -3.95
N ASN A 288 10.83 -7.56 -3.16
CA ASN A 288 10.44 -8.08 -1.86
C ASN A 288 9.77 -9.44 -1.98
N ASP A 289 8.93 -9.62 -2.99
CA ASP A 289 8.19 -10.86 -3.21
C ASP A 289 9.16 -11.99 -3.59
N ALA A 290 10.23 -11.69 -4.34
CA ALA A 290 11.31 -12.63 -4.64
C ALA A 290 12.13 -12.99 -3.39
N VAL A 291 12.49 -12.01 -2.54
CA VAL A 291 13.19 -12.28 -1.26
C VAL A 291 12.34 -13.12 -0.31
N VAL A 292 11.03 -12.88 -0.25
CA VAL A 292 10.10 -13.71 0.52
C VAL A 292 10.04 -15.13 -0.04
N ALA A 293 10.02 -15.28 -1.37
CA ALA A 293 10.04 -16.60 -2.00
C ALA A 293 11.34 -17.37 -1.71
N GLN A 294 12.50 -16.72 -1.75
CA GLN A 294 13.79 -17.36 -1.39
C GLN A 294 13.74 -17.93 0.03
N ARG A 295 13.28 -17.14 1.00
CA ARG A 295 13.12 -17.60 2.39
C ARG A 295 12.14 -18.76 2.51
N ALA A 296 11.01 -18.68 1.80
CA ALA A 296 10.04 -19.78 1.81
C ALA A 296 10.63 -21.07 1.23
N LEU A 297 11.48 -21.00 0.21
CA LEU A 297 12.14 -22.16 -0.39
C LEU A 297 13.20 -22.80 0.52
N GLU A 298 13.79 -22.04 1.45
CA GLU A 298 14.71 -22.57 2.47
C GLU A 298 13.97 -23.51 3.43
N ASP A 299 12.72 -23.18 3.77
CA ASP A 299 11.87 -23.97 4.68
C ASP A 299 11.21 -25.19 4.00
N MET A 300 11.38 -25.37 2.68
CA MET A 300 10.79 -26.46 1.90
C MET A 300 11.73 -27.66 1.75
N GLU A 301 11.17 -28.87 1.89
CA GLU A 301 11.86 -30.15 1.65
C GLU A 301 11.95 -30.47 0.15
N ILE A 302 12.70 -29.64 -0.60
CA ILE A 302 13.00 -29.86 -2.03
C ILE A 302 14.48 -30.21 -2.25
N PRO A 303 14.81 -30.95 -3.34
CA PRO A 303 16.20 -31.22 -3.71
C PRO A 303 17.03 -29.94 -3.83
N ALA A 304 18.27 -29.97 -3.34
CA ALA A 304 19.17 -28.80 -3.34
C ALA A 304 19.36 -28.20 -4.74
N THR A 305 19.48 -29.05 -5.77
CA THR A 305 19.62 -28.63 -7.16
C THR A 305 18.41 -27.82 -7.67
N GLN A 306 17.20 -28.22 -7.29
CA GLN A 306 15.98 -27.49 -7.65
C GLN A 306 15.89 -26.16 -6.89
N ARG A 307 16.24 -26.16 -5.59
CA ARG A 307 16.30 -24.93 -4.78
C ARG A 307 17.28 -23.92 -5.37
N ASP A 308 18.48 -24.36 -5.73
CA ASP A 308 19.52 -23.49 -6.31
C ASP A 308 19.08 -22.90 -7.65
N THR A 309 18.40 -23.70 -8.48
CA THR A 309 17.83 -23.24 -9.77
C THR A 309 16.80 -22.12 -9.55
N LEU A 310 15.87 -22.32 -8.62
CA LEU A 310 14.84 -21.32 -8.28
C LEU A 310 15.46 -20.07 -7.66
N ASN A 311 16.44 -20.22 -6.76
CA ASN A 311 17.13 -19.11 -6.12
C ASN A 311 17.90 -18.27 -7.14
N GLY A 312 18.62 -18.88 -8.08
CA GLY A 312 19.32 -18.15 -9.14
C GLY A 312 18.35 -17.36 -10.03
N ARG A 313 17.15 -17.89 -10.29
CA ARG A 313 16.11 -17.16 -11.01
C ARG A 313 15.57 -15.98 -10.21
N LEU A 314 15.32 -16.18 -8.92
CA LEU A 314 14.85 -15.14 -7.98
C LEU A 314 15.89 -14.01 -7.84
N ASP A 315 17.19 -14.33 -7.77
CA ASP A 315 18.28 -13.35 -7.78
C ASP A 315 18.25 -12.49 -9.04
N THR A 316 18.00 -13.13 -10.20
CA THR A 316 17.84 -12.41 -11.47
C THR A 316 16.64 -11.45 -11.43
N ILE A 317 15.51 -11.85 -10.80
CA ILE A 317 14.36 -10.96 -10.59
C ILE A 317 14.75 -9.77 -9.70
N ILE A 318 15.45 -10.02 -8.59
CA ILE A 318 15.89 -9.00 -7.65
C ILE A 318 16.78 -7.96 -8.34
N VAL A 319 17.80 -8.39 -9.08
CA VAL A 319 18.72 -7.49 -9.79
C VAL A 319 17.99 -6.67 -10.87
N ASN A 320 17.13 -7.32 -11.66
CA ASN A 320 16.36 -6.65 -12.72
C ASN A 320 15.36 -5.64 -12.14
N ALA A 321 14.62 -6.02 -11.09
CA ALA A 321 13.67 -5.14 -10.43
C ALA A 321 14.37 -3.94 -9.79
N THR A 322 15.54 -4.14 -9.17
CA THR A 322 16.37 -3.06 -8.59
C THR A 322 16.80 -2.07 -9.66
N SER A 323 17.36 -2.55 -10.77
CA SER A 323 17.83 -1.72 -11.87
C SER A 323 16.71 -0.90 -12.51
N ARG A 324 15.55 -1.54 -12.75
CA ARG A 324 14.37 -0.86 -13.29
C ARG A 324 13.78 0.14 -12.30
N ALA A 325 13.75 -0.18 -11.00
CA ALA A 325 13.26 0.73 -9.97
C ALA A 325 14.13 2.00 -9.90
N ALA A 326 15.45 1.84 -9.98
CA ALA A 326 16.39 2.96 -10.06
C ALA A 326 16.11 3.84 -11.28
N HIS A 327 15.98 3.24 -12.46
CA HIS A 327 15.67 3.97 -13.68
C HIS A 327 14.35 4.76 -13.58
N VAL A 328 13.28 4.12 -13.08
CA VAL A 328 11.97 4.78 -12.89
C VAL A 328 12.07 5.93 -11.89
N LEU A 329 12.80 5.76 -10.79
CA LEU A 329 12.95 6.81 -9.78
C LEU A 329 13.72 8.03 -10.29
N CYS A 330 14.60 7.87 -11.29
CA CYS A 330 15.23 9.00 -11.99
C CYS A 330 14.24 9.88 -12.78
N HIS A 331 13.05 9.36 -13.10
CA HIS A 331 12.01 10.07 -13.83
C HIS A 331 11.07 10.87 -12.92
N LEU A 332 11.30 10.83 -11.60
CA LEU A 332 10.55 11.68 -10.68
C LEU A 332 10.79 13.16 -11.02
N PRO A 333 9.73 14.00 -11.07
CA PRO A 333 9.89 15.43 -11.29
C PRO A 333 10.81 16.02 -10.22
N ASP A 334 11.62 17.02 -10.57
CA ASP A 334 12.47 17.70 -9.59
C ASP A 334 11.62 18.34 -8.46
N ALA A 335 12.21 18.59 -7.28
CA ALA A 335 11.50 19.17 -6.14
C ALA A 335 10.79 20.49 -6.48
N HIS A 336 11.41 21.32 -7.32
CA HIS A 336 10.88 22.62 -7.72
C HIS A 336 9.69 22.48 -8.67
N THR A 337 9.74 21.52 -9.59
CA THR A 337 8.64 21.17 -10.50
C THR A 337 7.47 20.57 -9.72
N LEU A 338 7.74 19.71 -8.74
CA LEU A 338 6.70 19.21 -7.84
C LEU A 338 6.02 20.35 -7.07
N GLU A 339 6.79 21.31 -6.54
CA GLU A 339 6.27 22.48 -5.83
C GLU A 339 5.46 23.43 -6.73
N ARG A 340 5.94 23.72 -7.94
CA ARG A 340 5.20 24.53 -8.94
C ARG A 340 3.91 23.84 -9.40
N GLY A 341 3.91 22.51 -9.38
CA GLY A 341 2.74 21.66 -9.63
C GLY A 341 1.63 21.78 -8.59
N MET A 342 1.90 22.41 -7.45
CA MET A 342 0.92 22.56 -6.38
C MET A 342 0.03 23.77 -6.60
N ARG A 343 -1.27 23.59 -6.37
CA ARG A 343 -2.24 24.69 -6.41
C ARG A 343 -1.96 25.63 -5.23
N LYS A 344 -1.83 26.93 -5.52
CA LYS A 344 -1.62 27.97 -4.50
C LYS A 344 -2.92 28.33 -3.75
N ASP A 345 -4.08 27.96 -4.31
CA ASP A 345 -5.40 28.30 -3.80
C ASP A 345 -6.38 27.10 -3.80
#